data_AF-A0A3C0ALX6-F1
#
_entry.id   AF-A0A3C0ALX6-F1
#
_cell.length_a   1.000
_cell.length_b   1.000
_cell.length_c   1.000
_cell.angle_alpha   90.00
_cell.angle_beta   90.00
_cell.angle_gamma   90.00
#
_symmetry.space_group_name_H-M   'P 1'
#
loop_
_entity.id
_entity.type
_entity.pdbx_description
1 polymer ?
#
loop_
_entity_poly.entity_id
_entity_poly.type
_entity_poly.pdbx_seq_one_letter_code
_entity_poly.pdbx_strand_id
1 'polypeptide(L)'
;IPEAAHLTHRIRQLLQAARLFEIPLHCSEQYPKGLGATVPELADLLPTPREKLRFSAAECLGWETAANTIDNRTRIVLAGIEAHICVQQTALDLLAAGYRVIIPVDAIASRN
;
A
#
# COMPACT_ATOMS: atom_id res chain seq x y z
N ILE A 1 -10.04 12.28 6.11
CA ILE A 1 -8.67 12.17 6.66
C ILE A 1 -8.16 13.58 6.87
N PRO A 2 -7.95 14.00 8.13
CA PRO A 2 -7.27 15.27 8.42
C PRO A 2 -5.93 15.30 7.65
N GLU A 3 -5.61 16.44 7.02
CA GLU A 3 -4.36 16.63 6.26
C GLU A 3 -4.17 15.71 5.03
N ALA A 4 -5.26 15.32 4.35
CA ALA A 4 -5.19 14.49 3.14
C ALA A 4 -4.18 15.00 2.08
N ALA A 5 -4.02 16.32 1.92
CA ALA A 5 -3.04 16.89 0.99
C ALA A 5 -1.59 16.56 1.37
N HIS A 6 -1.24 16.61 2.66
CA HIS A 6 0.09 16.24 3.14
C HIS A 6 0.34 14.75 2.95
N LEU A 7 -0.64 13.91 3.28
CA LEU A 7 -0.56 12.46 3.05
C LEU A 7 -0.31 12.13 1.58
N THR A 8 -1.11 12.70 0.67
CA THR A 8 -0.95 12.52 -0.78
C THR A 8 0.44 12.95 -1.24
N HIS A 9 0.95 14.07 -0.73
CA HIS A 9 2.32 14.52 -1.03
C HIS A 9 3.38 13.52 -0.59
N ARG A 10 3.29 12.96 0.63
CA ARG A 10 4.25 11.97 1.14
C ARG A 10 4.21 10.67 0.35
N ILE A 11 3.02 10.15 0.05
CA ILE A 11 2.88 8.96 -0.79
C ILE A 11 3.46 9.21 -2.19
N ARG A 12 3.22 10.38 -2.79
CA ARG A 12 3.79 10.75 -4.08
C ARG A 12 5.33 10.74 -4.05
N GLN A 13 5.96 11.27 -2.99
CA GLN A 13 7.42 11.22 -2.83
C GLN A 13 7.95 9.79 -2.77
N LEU A 14 7.27 8.91 -2.03
CA LEU A 14 7.62 7.48 -1.98
C LEU A 14 7.52 6.80 -3.34
N LEU A 15 6.45 7.06 -4.10
CA LEU A 15 6.26 6.49 -5.44
C LEU A 15 7.33 6.97 -6.43
N GLN A 16 7.70 8.25 -6.37
CA GLN A 16 8.77 8.82 -7.19
C GLN A 16 10.12 8.20 -6.85
N ALA A 17 10.44 8.03 -5.56
CA ALA A 17 11.65 7.35 -5.13
C ALA A 17 11.66 5.88 -5.57
N ALA A 18 10.55 5.15 -5.40
CA ALA A 18 10.44 3.77 -5.84
C ALA A 18 10.69 3.62 -7.35
N ARG A 19 10.15 4.52 -8.18
CA ARG A 19 10.45 4.53 -9.62
C ARG A 19 11.92 4.81 -9.92
N LEU A 20 12.53 5.79 -9.24
CA LEU A 20 13.94 6.14 -9.42
C LEU A 20 14.88 4.97 -9.09
N PHE A 21 14.54 4.18 -8.07
CA PHE A 21 15.32 3.02 -7.64
C PHE A 21 14.82 1.69 -8.22
N GLU A 22 13.93 1.72 -9.20
CA GLU A 22 13.38 0.53 -9.87
C GLU A 22 12.79 -0.48 -8.87
N ILE A 23 12.17 0.02 -7.79
CA ILE A 23 11.45 -0.78 -6.81
C ILE A 23 10.05 -1.11 -7.37
N PRO A 24 9.66 -2.40 -7.42
CA PRO A 24 8.33 -2.79 -7.87
C PRO A 24 7.21 -2.10 -7.09
N LEU A 25 6.22 -1.59 -7.82
CA LEU A 25 5.05 -0.92 -7.25
C LEU A 25 3.83 -1.83 -7.33
N HIS A 26 3.04 -1.83 -6.25
CA HIS A 26 1.77 -2.55 -6.14
C HIS A 26 0.76 -1.64 -5.44
N CYS A 27 -0.50 -1.65 -5.88
CA CYS A 27 -1.55 -0.87 -5.26
C CYS A 27 -2.90 -1.60 -5.30
N SER A 28 -3.75 -1.22 -4.35
CA SER A 28 -5.10 -1.79 -4.21
C SER A 28 -6.11 -0.69 -3.92
N GLU A 29 -7.36 -0.91 -4.33
CA GLU A 29 -8.50 -0.04 -4.04
C GLU A 29 -9.55 -0.83 -3.26
N GLN A 30 -9.98 -0.28 -2.12
CA GLN A 30 -11.07 -0.86 -1.34
C GLN A 30 -12.40 -0.46 -2.00
N TYR A 31 -13.17 -1.42 -2.50
CA TYR A 31 -14.52 -1.21 -3.05
C TYR A 31 -14.68 0.12 -3.84
N PRO A 32 -13.96 0.32 -4.95
CA PRO A 32 -13.93 1.62 -5.65
C PRO A 32 -15.31 2.07 -6.14
N LYS A 33 -16.23 1.14 -6.41
CA LYS A 33 -17.63 1.44 -6.72
C LYS A 33 -18.32 2.30 -5.64
N GLY A 34 -18.00 2.10 -4.36
CA GLY A 34 -18.59 2.85 -3.25
C GLY A 34 -17.67 3.88 -2.60
N LEU A 35 -16.35 3.70 -2.68
CA LEU A 35 -15.37 4.57 -2.03
C LEU A 35 -14.63 5.50 -2.99
N GLY A 36 -14.85 5.35 -4.30
CA GLY A 36 -14.13 6.07 -5.34
C GLY A 36 -12.80 5.43 -5.71
N ALA A 37 -12.25 5.87 -6.84
CA ALA A 37 -10.93 5.46 -7.30
C ALA A 37 -9.82 6.21 -6.55
N THR A 38 -8.59 5.75 -6.76
CA THR A 38 -7.37 6.43 -6.31
C THR A 38 -7.34 7.87 -6.82
N VAL A 39 -6.89 8.78 -5.96
CA VAL A 39 -6.82 10.22 -6.31
C VAL A 39 -5.89 10.47 -7.51
N PRO A 40 -6.25 11.38 -8.44
CA PRO A 40 -5.48 11.61 -9.66
C PRO A 40 -4.00 11.93 -9.43
N GLU A 41 -3.68 12.60 -8.32
CA GLU A 41 -2.31 13.00 -7.95
C GLU A 41 -1.35 11.82 -7.77
N LEU A 42 -1.90 10.63 -7.49
CA LEU A 42 -1.17 9.37 -7.33
C LEU A 42 -1.38 8.40 -8.49
N ALA A 43 -2.52 8.47 -9.18
CA ALA A 43 -2.92 7.51 -10.21
C ALA A 43 -1.86 7.33 -11.31
N ASP A 44 -1.30 8.42 -11.84
CA ASP A 44 -0.29 8.37 -12.91
C ASP A 44 1.04 7.71 -12.49
N LEU A 45 1.28 7.64 -11.17
CA LEU A 45 2.49 7.05 -10.60
C LEU A 45 2.34 5.57 -10.26
N LEU A 46 1.11 5.06 -10.26
CA LEU A 46 0.78 3.70 -9.85
C LEU A 46 0.53 2.78 -11.05
N PRO A 47 0.75 1.46 -10.91
CA PRO A 47 0.19 0.49 -11.84
C PRO A 47 -1.34 0.44 -11.68
N THR A 48 -2.01 -0.35 -12.52
CA THR A 48 -3.44 -0.62 -12.37
C THR A 48 -3.75 -1.19 -10.98
N PRO A 49 -4.59 -0.53 -10.17
CA PRO A 49 -4.92 -1.00 -8.83
C PRO A 49 -5.70 -2.31 -8.86
N ARG A 50 -5.45 -3.18 -7.88
CA ARG A 50 -6.26 -4.38 -7.66
C ARG A 50 -7.40 -4.06 -6.70
N GLU A 51 -8.63 -4.26 -7.16
CA GLU A 51 -9.80 -4.09 -6.32
C GLU A 51 -9.84 -5.15 -5.20
N LYS A 52 -10.28 -4.75 -4.01
CA LYS A 52 -10.46 -5.66 -2.88
C LYS A 52 -11.69 -5.31 -2.06
N LEU A 53 -12.27 -6.35 -1.45
CA LEU A 53 -13.31 -6.24 -0.42
C LEU A 53 -12.76 -6.56 0.98
N ARG A 54 -11.71 -7.38 1.07
CA ARG A 54 -11.00 -7.62 2.34
C ARG A 54 -10.16 -6.40 2.74
N PHE A 55 -10.02 -6.16 4.04
CA PHE A 55 -9.21 -5.06 4.54
C PHE A 55 -7.73 -5.26 4.26
N SER A 56 -7.19 -6.46 4.47
CA SER A 56 -5.84 -6.79 4.05
C SER A 56 -5.71 -6.80 2.52
N ALA A 57 -4.61 -6.23 2.02
CA ALA A 57 -4.23 -6.26 0.61
C ALA A 57 -3.28 -7.42 0.26
N ALA A 58 -2.81 -8.20 1.25
CA ALA A 58 -1.80 -9.24 1.01
C ALA A 58 -2.26 -10.28 -0.02
N GLU A 59 -3.49 -10.79 0.13
CA GLU A 59 -4.09 -11.77 -0.79
C GLU A 59 -4.28 -11.18 -2.20
N CYS A 60 -4.96 -10.03 -2.32
CA CYS A 60 -5.27 -9.49 -3.65
C CYS A 60 -4.01 -9.10 -4.42
N LEU A 61 -2.94 -8.70 -3.74
CA LEU A 61 -1.65 -8.35 -4.35
C LEU A 61 -0.74 -9.57 -4.60
N GLY A 62 -1.10 -10.76 -4.15
CA GLY A 62 -0.34 -11.99 -4.36
C GLY A 62 0.86 -12.19 -3.42
N TRP A 63 0.83 -11.58 -2.23
CA TRP A 63 1.90 -11.68 -1.22
C TRP A 63 1.62 -12.80 -0.21
N GLU A 64 1.59 -14.05 -0.68
CA GLU A 64 1.21 -15.22 0.13
C GLU A 64 2.28 -15.62 1.15
N THR A 65 3.55 -15.71 0.75
CA THR A 65 4.66 -16.07 1.64
C THR A 65 5.98 -15.53 1.12
N ALA A 66 6.80 -14.99 2.02
CA ALA A 66 8.13 -14.49 1.72
C ALA A 66 9.07 -15.58 1.18
N ALA A 67 8.84 -16.84 1.58
CA ALA A 67 9.66 -17.99 1.16
C ALA A 67 9.56 -18.30 -0.34
N ASN A 68 8.47 -17.88 -1.00
CA ASN A 68 8.20 -18.14 -2.41
C ASN A 68 8.45 -16.91 -3.29
N THR A 69 9.09 -15.86 -2.77
CA THR A 69 9.38 -14.65 -3.55
C THR A 69 10.44 -14.94 -4.61
N ILE A 70 10.07 -14.76 -5.88
CA ILE A 70 10.91 -15.10 -7.05
C ILE A 70 12.20 -14.25 -7.08
N ASP A 71 12.20 -13.07 -6.47
CA ASP A 71 13.29 -12.10 -6.49
C ASP A 71 13.99 -11.90 -5.13
N ASN A 72 13.73 -12.78 -4.15
CA ASN A 72 14.22 -12.69 -2.77
C ASN A 72 13.87 -11.37 -2.05
N ARG A 73 12.87 -10.61 -2.52
CA ARG A 73 12.43 -9.39 -1.83
C ARG A 73 11.51 -9.73 -0.67
N THR A 74 12.09 -9.72 0.52
CA THR A 74 11.37 -9.99 1.78
C THR A 74 11.01 -8.73 2.57
N ARG A 75 11.30 -7.53 2.03
CA ARG A 75 11.00 -6.23 2.67
C ARG A 75 9.93 -5.48 1.88
N ILE A 76 8.90 -5.01 2.57
CA ILE A 76 7.79 -4.26 1.97
C ILE A 76 7.68 -2.90 2.65
N VAL A 77 7.66 -1.83 1.86
CA VAL A 77 7.26 -0.50 2.33
C VAL A 77 5.75 -0.36 2.12
N LEU A 78 5.00 -0.18 3.21
CA LEU A 78 3.55 -0.11 3.19
C LEU A 78 3.08 1.30 3.57
N ALA A 79 2.33 1.93 2.67
CA ALA A 79 1.77 3.27 2.83
C ALA A 79 0.30 3.28 2.37
N GLY A 80 -0.48 4.28 2.81
CA GLY A 80 -1.89 4.42 2.45
C GLY A 80 -2.84 4.50 3.64
N ILE A 81 -4.09 4.10 3.43
CA ILE A 81 -5.20 4.34 4.37
C ILE A 81 -6.16 3.15 4.45
N GLU A 82 -6.91 2.96 5.54
CA GLU A 82 -6.73 3.61 6.84
C GLU A 82 -5.67 2.90 7.69
N ALA A 83 -4.94 3.66 8.51
CA ALA A 83 -3.83 3.15 9.31
C ALA A 83 -4.27 2.00 10.23
N HIS A 84 -5.44 2.13 10.86
CA HIS A 84 -6.00 1.16 11.81
C HIS A 84 -6.88 0.08 11.16
N ILE A 85 -7.04 0.09 9.83
CA ILE A 85 -7.87 -0.88 9.10
C ILE A 85 -7.02 -1.58 8.04
N CYS A 86 -7.00 -1.05 6.81
CA CYS A 86 -6.35 -1.72 5.69
C CYS A 86 -4.83 -1.82 5.89
N VAL A 87 -4.19 -0.77 6.39
CA VAL A 87 -2.74 -0.77 6.62
C VAL A 87 -2.39 -1.75 7.74
N GLN A 88 -3.03 -1.67 8.90
CA GLN A 88 -2.77 -2.58 10.02
C GLN A 88 -3.00 -4.05 9.64
N GLN A 89 -4.15 -4.38 9.05
CA GLN A 89 -4.47 -5.77 8.68
C GLN A 89 -3.50 -6.30 7.62
N THR A 90 -3.13 -5.48 6.63
CA THR A 90 -2.11 -5.87 5.64
C THR A 90 -0.76 -6.09 6.29
N ALA A 91 -0.34 -5.20 7.20
CA ALA A 91 0.94 -5.34 7.90
C ALA A 91 1.01 -6.64 8.72
N LEU A 92 -0.07 -6.98 9.43
CA LEU A 92 -0.15 -8.21 10.23
C LEU A 92 -0.07 -9.46 9.35
N ASP A 93 -0.83 -9.51 8.26
CA ASP A 93 -0.79 -10.65 7.34
C ASP A 93 0.59 -10.82 6.68
N LEU A 94 1.22 -9.72 6.25
CA LEU A 94 2.55 -9.75 5.68
C LEU A 94 3.61 -10.21 6.71
N LEU A 95 3.51 -9.77 7.96
CA LEU A 95 4.39 -10.26 9.03
C LEU A 95 4.19 -11.76 9.27
N ALA A 96 2.95 -12.23 9.30
CA ALA A 96 2.63 -13.66 9.43
C ALA A 96 3.15 -14.48 8.25
N ALA A 97 3.17 -13.90 7.05
CA ALA A 97 3.73 -14.47 5.83
C ALA A 97 5.28 -14.40 5.75
N GLY A 98 5.95 -13.88 6.79
CA GLY A 98 7.41 -13.84 6.89
C GLY A 98 8.08 -12.62 6.22
N TYR A 99 7.31 -11.62 5.81
CA TYR A 99 7.87 -10.36 5.30
C TYR A 99 8.28 -9.44 6.45
N ARG A 100 9.26 -8.58 6.18
CA ARG A 100 9.56 -7.41 7.01
C ARG A 100 8.83 -6.19 6.46
N VAL A 101 7.88 -5.68 7.24
CA VAL A 101 7.07 -4.51 6.87
C VAL A 101 7.68 -3.23 7.43
N ILE A 102 7.80 -2.20 6.59
CA ILE A 102 8.29 -0.86 6.93
C ILE A 102 7.15 0.11 6.69
N ILE A 103 6.77 0.88 7.71
CA ILE A 103 5.64 1.82 7.64
C ILE A 103 6.19 3.24 7.79
N PRO A 104 6.22 4.05 6.72
CA PRO A 104 6.51 5.47 6.82
C PRO A 104 5.32 6.16 7.48
N VAL A 105 5.49 6.58 8.73
CA VAL A 105 4.40 7.09 9.58
C VAL A 105 3.74 8.36 9.06
N ASP A 106 4.46 9.12 8.23
CA ASP A 106 3.98 10.33 7.54
C ASP A 106 3.23 10.02 6.23
N ALA A 107 3.25 8.76 5.76
CA ALA A 107 2.56 8.28 4.57
C ALA A 107 1.41 7.31 4.89
N ILE A 108 0.92 7.33 6.13
CA ILE A 108 -0.30 6.62 6.56
C ILE A 108 -1.21 7.56 7.34
N ALA A 109 -2.51 7.31 7.30
CA ALA A 109 -3.47 8.09 8.08
C ALA A 109 -4.77 7.34 8.35
N SER A 110 -5.56 7.85 9.29
CA SER A 110 -6.92 7.41 9.57
C SER A 110 -7.85 8.61 9.69
N ARG A 111 -9.16 8.39 9.63
CA ARG A 111 -10.15 9.35 10.15
C ARG A 111 -10.72 8.81 11.46
N ASN A 112 -10.98 9.71 12.41
CA ASN A 112 -11.79 9.45 13.60
C ASN A 112 -13.17 10.08 13.39
#